data_AF-A0A1F4D3R6-F1
#
_entry.id   AF-A0A1F4D3R6-F1
#
_cell.length_a   1.000
_cell.length_b   1.000
_cell.length_c   1.000
_cell.angle_alpha   90.00
_cell.angle_beta   90.00
_cell.angle_gamma   90.00
#
_symmetry.space_group_name_H-M   'P 1'
#
loop_
_entity.id
_entity.type
_entity.pdbx_description
1 polymer ?
#
loop_
_entity_poly.entity_id
_entity_poly.type
_entity_poly.pdbx_seq_one_letter_code
_entity_poly.pdbx_strand_id
1 'polypeptide(L)'
;MHTLHNIEFVTTVADAHMLPPARGAEVAFVGRSNAGKSSALNALAHRKRIAFVSKTPGRTQHINFFRVGDDRYLVDLPGYGYAAVPAAARAHWHELIGGYLQTRPSLRGVVLIMDARHPLTELDWRLIDWLKPTGRPVHVLLSKSDKLSRQTASATLRSVEAALRRDYASCSAQLFSSTRKIGIAQAAAKVREWLGDDQNKNPRLKGSKTGGKSLNKD
;
A
#
# COMPACT_ATOMS: atom_id res chain seq x y z
N MET A 1 -18.20 5.30 -7.14
CA MET A 1 -17.73 4.09 -6.43
C MET A 1 -16.33 4.38 -5.88
N HIS A 2 -16.12 4.31 -4.56
CA HIS A 2 -14.90 4.84 -3.91
C HIS A 2 -13.87 3.77 -3.55
N THR A 3 -14.06 2.52 -3.94
CA THR A 3 -13.42 1.35 -3.32
C THR A 3 -12.62 0.54 -4.33
N LEU A 4 -11.67 -0.29 -3.88
CA LEU A 4 -10.93 -1.19 -4.76
C LEU A 4 -11.78 -2.46 -4.98
N HIS A 5 -12.02 -2.82 -6.24
CA HIS A 5 -12.84 -3.97 -6.61
C HIS A 5 -11.95 -5.11 -7.13
N ASN A 6 -12.50 -6.33 -7.09
CA ASN A 6 -11.86 -7.55 -7.63
C ASN A 6 -10.47 -7.85 -7.05
N ILE A 7 -10.28 -7.60 -5.75
CA ILE A 7 -9.04 -7.96 -5.08
C ILE A 7 -8.95 -9.47 -4.90
N GLU A 8 -7.87 -10.06 -5.39
CA GLU A 8 -7.58 -11.49 -5.34
C GLU A 8 -6.19 -11.76 -4.76
N PHE A 9 -6.07 -12.73 -3.86
CA PHE A 9 -4.76 -13.18 -3.39
C PHE A 9 -4.04 -13.96 -4.49
N VAL A 10 -2.78 -13.62 -4.74
CA VAL A 10 -1.97 -14.25 -5.81
C VAL A 10 -0.92 -15.18 -5.22
N THR A 11 -0.07 -14.66 -4.33
CA THR A 11 1.05 -15.44 -3.80
C THR A 11 1.59 -14.86 -2.50
N THR A 12 2.30 -15.72 -1.76
CA THR A 12 3.12 -15.38 -0.60
C THR A 12 4.59 -15.61 -0.97
N VAL A 13 5.43 -14.60 -0.70
CA VAL A 13 6.85 -14.59 -1.07
C VAL A 13 7.68 -14.58 0.20
N ALA A 14 8.47 -15.64 0.39
CA ALA A 14 9.43 -15.76 1.51
C ALA A 14 10.85 -15.31 1.15
N ASP A 15 11.18 -15.22 -0.15
CA ASP A 15 12.53 -14.95 -0.66
C ASP A 15 12.48 -14.12 -1.94
N ALA A 16 13.53 -13.35 -2.21
CA ALA A 16 13.56 -12.38 -3.31
C ALA A 16 13.38 -13.03 -4.70
N HIS A 17 13.92 -14.24 -4.90
CA HIS A 17 13.80 -14.98 -6.16
C HIS A 17 12.37 -15.48 -6.45
N MET A 18 11.50 -15.53 -5.43
CA MET A 18 10.09 -15.88 -5.58
C MET A 18 9.19 -14.67 -5.86
N LEU A 19 9.76 -13.46 -5.95
CA LEU A 19 8.99 -12.29 -6.33
C LEU A 19 8.40 -12.49 -7.73
N PRO A 20 7.11 -12.18 -7.94
CA PRO A 20 6.53 -12.24 -9.28
C PRO A 20 7.25 -11.25 -10.21
N PRO A 21 7.17 -11.43 -11.54
CA PRO A 21 7.73 -10.47 -12.49
C PRO A 21 7.29 -9.04 -12.18
N ALA A 22 8.23 -8.09 -12.22
CA ALA A 22 7.98 -6.69 -11.91
C ALA A 22 7.28 -5.98 -13.08
N ARG A 23 5.97 -6.23 -13.24
CA ARG A 23 5.13 -5.67 -14.31
C ARG A 23 4.08 -4.71 -13.74
N GLY A 24 3.71 -3.72 -14.54
CA GLY A 24 2.66 -2.75 -14.22
C GLY A 24 2.94 -1.88 -12.98
N ALA A 25 2.05 -1.95 -12.00
CA ALA A 25 2.06 -1.07 -10.81
C ALA A 25 1.77 -1.79 -9.50
N GLU A 26 2.57 -1.50 -8.48
CA GLU A 26 2.45 -2.05 -7.15
C GLU A 26 2.34 -0.92 -6.11
N VAL A 27 1.45 -1.08 -5.13
CA VAL A 27 1.38 -0.23 -3.94
C VAL A 27 1.63 -1.09 -2.71
N ALA A 28 2.70 -0.76 -1.99
CA ALA A 28 3.09 -1.52 -0.80
C ALA A 28 2.40 -0.99 0.46
N PHE A 29 2.03 -1.87 1.37
CA PHE A 29 1.51 -1.57 2.69
C PHE A 29 2.47 -2.09 3.73
N VAL A 30 2.90 -1.22 4.63
CA VAL A 30 3.85 -1.56 5.70
C VAL A 30 3.53 -0.76 6.94
N GLY A 31 3.95 -1.23 8.10
CA GLY A 31 3.72 -0.56 9.37
C GLY A 31 4.19 -1.44 10.52
N ARG A 32 4.24 -0.88 11.73
CA ARG A 32 4.57 -1.67 12.92
C ARG A 32 3.60 -2.85 13.08
N SER A 33 4.08 -3.92 13.69
CA SER A 33 3.20 -5.00 14.15
C SER A 33 2.04 -4.41 14.98
N ASN A 34 0.82 -4.90 14.73
CA ASN A 34 -0.42 -4.41 15.36
C ASN A 34 -0.78 -2.93 15.10
N ALA A 35 -0.11 -2.23 14.18
CA ALA A 35 -0.51 -0.88 13.76
C ALA A 35 -1.86 -0.87 13.01
N GLY A 36 -2.36 -2.01 12.53
CA GLY A 36 -3.68 -2.12 11.88
C GLY A 36 -3.63 -2.28 10.36
N LYS A 37 -2.49 -2.68 9.79
CA LYS A 37 -2.30 -2.90 8.35
C LYS A 37 -3.30 -3.88 7.73
N SER A 38 -3.47 -5.07 8.29
CA SER A 38 -4.47 -6.03 7.80
C SER A 38 -5.89 -5.48 7.86
N SER A 39 -6.21 -4.70 8.89
CA SER A 39 -7.52 -4.02 9.01
C SER A 39 -7.70 -2.93 7.96
N ALA A 40 -6.64 -2.21 7.59
CA ALA A 40 -6.67 -1.22 6.53
C ALA A 40 -6.86 -1.88 5.16
N LEU A 41 -6.10 -2.94 4.86
CA LEU A 41 -6.25 -3.72 3.62
C LEU A 41 -7.66 -4.26 3.44
N ASN A 42 -8.22 -4.92 4.47
CA ASN A 42 -9.59 -5.42 4.42
C ASN A 42 -10.63 -4.31 4.24
N ALA A 43 -10.41 -3.15 4.87
CA ALA A 43 -11.29 -1.99 4.72
C ALA A 43 -11.25 -1.42 3.29
N LEU A 44 -10.07 -1.33 2.67
CA LEU A 44 -9.90 -0.86 1.29
C LEU A 44 -10.47 -1.83 0.25
N ALA A 45 -10.39 -3.13 0.54
CA ALA A 45 -10.87 -4.21 -0.33
C ALA A 45 -12.39 -4.41 -0.33
N HIS A 46 -13.10 -3.77 0.60
CA HIS A 46 -14.54 -4.00 0.83
C HIS A 46 -14.92 -5.49 1.02
N ARG A 47 -13.95 -6.33 1.41
CA ARG A 47 -14.10 -7.76 1.65
C ARG A 47 -13.59 -8.09 3.05
N LYS A 48 -14.33 -8.93 3.78
CA LYS A 48 -14.06 -9.18 5.21
C LYS A 48 -12.77 -9.95 5.50
N ARG A 49 -12.08 -10.57 4.52
CA ARG A 49 -10.94 -11.48 4.79
C ARG A 49 -9.97 -11.66 3.60
N ILE A 50 -9.43 -10.59 3.01
CA ILE A 50 -8.29 -10.75 2.08
C ILE A 50 -6.97 -10.86 2.84
N ALA A 51 -6.83 -10.12 3.94
CA ALA A 51 -5.66 -10.16 4.80
C ALA A 51 -6.06 -10.71 6.17
N PHE A 52 -5.29 -11.66 6.69
CA PHE A 52 -5.53 -12.20 8.03
C PHE A 52 -5.28 -11.12 9.09
N VAL A 53 -6.30 -10.87 9.91
CA VAL A 53 -6.20 -9.99 11.09
C VAL A 53 -5.88 -10.87 12.29
N SER A 54 -4.65 -10.74 12.83
CA SER A 54 -4.21 -11.43 14.03
C SER A 54 -3.82 -10.42 15.09
N LYS A 55 -4.11 -10.72 16.36
CA LYS A 55 -3.59 -9.97 17.50
C LYS A 55 -2.17 -10.40 17.88
N THR A 56 -1.79 -11.63 17.50
CA THR A 56 -0.45 -12.18 17.74
C THR A 56 0.56 -11.51 16.80
N PRO A 57 1.54 -10.76 17.34
CA PRO A 57 2.62 -10.18 16.56
C PRO A 57 3.45 -11.25 15.82
N GLY A 58 4.07 -10.88 14.68
CA GLY A 58 5.03 -11.76 13.99
C GLY A 58 4.43 -12.86 13.10
N ARG A 59 3.10 -12.91 12.95
CA ARG A 59 2.42 -13.91 12.12
C ARG A 59 2.64 -13.73 10.61
N THR A 60 2.73 -12.48 10.13
CA THR A 60 3.06 -12.20 8.72
C THR A 60 4.56 -12.02 8.62
N GLN A 61 5.27 -13.07 8.20
CA GLN A 61 6.72 -13.05 7.96
C GLN A 61 7.08 -12.90 6.48
N HIS A 62 6.08 -13.01 5.62
CA HIS A 62 6.23 -13.04 4.17
C HIS A 62 5.54 -11.85 3.52
N ILE A 63 5.96 -11.52 2.31
CA ILE A 63 5.28 -10.54 1.46
C ILE A 63 4.06 -11.22 0.82
N ASN A 64 2.87 -10.61 0.89
CA ASN A 64 1.69 -11.13 0.20
C ASN A 64 1.28 -10.20 -0.95
N PHE A 65 1.02 -10.79 -2.12
CA PHE A 65 0.56 -10.06 -3.30
C PHE A 65 -0.94 -10.24 -3.48
N PHE A 66 -1.64 -9.12 -3.67
CA PHE A 66 -3.06 -9.08 -3.96
C PHE A 66 -3.30 -8.34 -5.27
N ARG A 67 -3.80 -9.02 -6.29
CA ARG A 67 -4.11 -8.44 -7.59
C ARG A 67 -5.34 -7.56 -7.51
N VAL A 68 -5.30 -6.38 -8.13
CA VAL A 68 -6.39 -5.41 -8.25
C VAL A 68 -6.49 -4.96 -9.70
N GLY A 69 -6.99 -5.86 -10.55
CA GLY A 69 -7.02 -5.70 -12.01
C GLY A 69 -5.75 -6.20 -12.70
N ASP A 70 -5.60 -5.87 -13.99
CA ASP A 70 -4.49 -6.36 -14.80
C ASP A 70 -3.17 -5.67 -14.43
N ASP A 71 -2.13 -6.48 -14.18
CA ASP A 71 -0.77 -6.08 -13.79
C ASP A 71 -0.70 -5.03 -12.66
N ARG A 72 -1.68 -5.05 -11.74
CA ARG A 72 -1.78 -4.12 -10.62
C ARG A 72 -1.92 -4.86 -9.31
N TYR A 73 -1.13 -4.47 -8.31
CA TYR A 73 -1.08 -5.20 -7.04
C TYR A 73 -1.06 -4.30 -5.82
N LEU A 74 -1.78 -4.71 -4.77
CA LEU A 74 -1.47 -4.32 -3.40
C LEU A 74 -0.50 -5.34 -2.83
N VAL A 75 0.54 -4.85 -2.18
CA VAL A 75 1.59 -5.70 -1.63
C VAL A 75 1.63 -5.52 -0.12
N ASP A 76 1.22 -6.54 0.62
CA ASP A 76 1.23 -6.54 2.07
C ASP A 76 2.62 -6.95 2.56
N LEU A 77 3.40 -5.97 3.00
CA LEU A 77 4.70 -6.23 3.59
C LEU A 77 4.52 -6.69 5.05
N PRO A 78 5.36 -7.60 5.54
CA PRO A 78 5.42 -7.94 6.96
C PRO A 78 5.66 -6.69 7.83
N GLY A 79 5.19 -6.73 9.08
CA GLY A 79 5.31 -5.57 9.98
C GLY A 79 6.64 -5.53 10.71
N TYR A 80 7.19 -4.32 10.93
CA TYR A 80 8.44 -4.12 11.67
C TYR A 80 8.23 -3.94 13.17
N GLY A 81 9.34 -3.96 13.93
CA GLY A 81 9.36 -3.68 15.37
C GLY A 81 8.97 -4.85 16.28
N TYR A 82 9.04 -6.09 15.79
CA TYR A 82 8.82 -7.27 16.64
C TYR A 82 10.14 -7.76 17.25
N ALA A 83 10.22 -7.71 18.59
CA ALA A 83 11.44 -8.02 19.35
C ALA A 83 11.77 -9.52 19.44
N ALA A 84 10.79 -10.41 19.25
CA ALA A 84 10.96 -11.86 19.45
C ALA A 84 11.29 -12.64 18.16
N VAL A 85 11.81 -11.98 17.13
CA VAL A 85 12.28 -12.65 15.92
C VAL A 85 13.78 -12.96 16.05
N PRO A 86 14.23 -14.20 15.74
CA PRO A 86 15.65 -14.54 15.70
C PRO A 86 16.45 -13.59 14.82
N ALA A 87 17.71 -13.34 15.16
CA ALA A 87 18.57 -12.38 14.45
C ALA A 87 18.68 -12.68 12.94
N ALA A 88 18.83 -13.96 12.57
CA ALA A 88 18.90 -14.39 11.18
C ALA A 88 17.62 -14.05 10.39
N ALA A 89 16.44 -14.30 10.97
CA ALA A 89 15.17 -13.95 10.34
C ALA A 89 14.98 -12.43 10.21
N ARG A 90 15.51 -11.63 11.15
CA ARG A 90 15.51 -10.15 11.00
C ARG A 90 16.45 -9.66 9.89
N ALA A 91 17.58 -10.32 9.69
CA ALA A 91 18.53 -9.98 8.62
C ALA A 91 17.94 -10.31 7.25
N HIS A 92 17.42 -11.54 7.08
CA HIS A 92 16.71 -11.96 5.87
C HIS A 92 15.55 -11.03 5.52
N TRP A 93 14.78 -10.65 6.54
CA TRP A 93 13.69 -9.69 6.40
C TRP A 93 14.17 -8.31 5.94
N HIS A 94 15.26 -7.80 6.53
CA HIS A 94 15.84 -6.54 6.08
C HIS A 94 16.29 -6.61 4.63
N GLU A 95 16.93 -7.70 4.22
CA GLU A 95 17.38 -7.86 2.84
C GLU A 95 16.21 -7.93 1.86
N LEU A 96 15.22 -8.80 2.12
CA LEU A 96 14.06 -8.97 1.24
C LEU A 96 13.21 -7.70 1.16
N ILE A 97 12.84 -7.13 2.31
CA ILE A 97 11.97 -5.94 2.36
C ILE A 97 12.72 -4.71 1.89
N GLY A 98 14.00 -4.61 2.22
CA GLY A 98 14.87 -3.54 1.75
C GLY A 98 15.05 -3.54 0.26
N GLY A 99 15.45 -4.69 -0.30
CA GLY A 99 15.56 -4.87 -1.74
C GLY A 99 14.25 -4.53 -2.44
N TYR A 100 13.11 -5.05 -1.95
CA TYR A 100 11.81 -4.73 -2.52
C TYR A 100 11.50 -3.22 -2.46
N LEU A 101 11.64 -2.57 -1.31
CA LEU A 101 11.31 -1.15 -1.15
C LEU A 101 12.25 -0.21 -1.92
N GLN A 102 13.52 -0.59 -2.08
CA GLN A 102 14.54 0.22 -2.75
C GLN A 102 14.56 0.03 -4.26
N THR A 103 14.51 -1.21 -4.75
CA THR A 103 14.88 -1.51 -6.14
C THR A 103 13.71 -1.98 -7.00
N ARG A 104 12.56 -2.34 -6.42
CA ARG A 104 11.41 -2.86 -7.18
C ARG A 104 10.89 -1.83 -8.20
N PRO A 105 11.01 -2.06 -9.51
CA PRO A 105 10.68 -1.04 -10.52
C PRO A 105 9.17 -0.81 -10.67
N SER A 106 8.35 -1.82 -10.37
CA SER A 106 6.89 -1.74 -10.39
C SER A 106 6.30 -0.99 -9.19
N LEU A 107 7.07 -0.77 -8.10
CA LEU A 107 6.60 -0.11 -6.89
C LEU A 107 6.39 1.40 -7.10
N ARG A 108 5.14 1.85 -7.04
CA ARG A 108 4.73 3.25 -7.29
C ARG A 108 4.59 4.11 -6.06
N GLY A 109 4.37 3.50 -4.90
CA GLY A 109 4.23 4.22 -3.64
C GLY A 109 4.06 3.29 -2.45
N VAL A 110 4.27 3.84 -1.26
CA VAL A 110 4.19 3.10 0.00
C VAL A 110 3.12 3.71 0.89
N VAL A 111 2.16 2.89 1.30
CA VAL A 111 1.21 3.21 2.36
C VAL A 111 1.80 2.77 3.69
N LEU A 112 2.10 3.75 4.55
CA LEU A 112 2.70 3.53 5.86
C LEU A 112 1.62 3.62 6.95
N ILE A 113 1.37 2.51 7.63
CA ILE A 113 0.34 2.41 8.67
C ILE A 113 0.96 2.72 10.04
N MET A 114 0.48 3.78 10.68
CA MET A 114 0.90 4.19 12.02
C MET A 114 -0.30 4.26 12.96
N ASP A 115 -0.17 3.72 14.18
CA ASP A 115 -1.20 3.91 15.21
C ASP A 115 -1.25 5.39 15.60
N ALA A 116 -2.41 6.05 15.40
CA ALA A 116 -2.56 7.48 15.65
C ALA A 116 -2.26 7.88 17.10
N ARG A 117 -2.31 6.93 18.06
CA ARG A 117 -1.98 7.20 19.46
C ARG A 117 -0.47 7.34 19.71
N HIS A 118 0.35 6.80 18.80
CA HIS A 118 1.81 6.76 18.90
C HIS A 118 2.46 6.88 17.51
N PRO A 119 2.27 7.99 16.78
CA PRO A 119 2.86 8.15 15.45
C PRO A 119 4.36 8.47 15.53
N LEU A 120 5.08 8.31 14.41
CA LEU A 120 6.47 8.77 14.25
C LEU A 120 7.44 8.25 15.32
N THR A 121 7.31 6.97 15.65
CA THR A 121 8.32 6.26 16.45
C THR A 121 9.65 6.18 15.69
N GLU A 122 10.74 5.89 16.40
CA GLU A 122 12.05 5.74 15.80
C GLU A 122 12.07 4.77 14.62
N LEU A 123 11.35 3.64 14.72
CA LEU A 123 11.27 2.67 13.63
C LEU A 123 10.50 3.19 12.40
N ASP A 124 9.52 4.09 12.60
CA ASP A 124 8.83 4.73 11.49
C ASP A 124 9.78 5.67 10.75
N TRP A 125 10.55 6.47 11.50
CA TRP A 125 11.53 7.38 10.92
C TRP A 125 12.60 6.63 10.13
N ARG A 126 13.17 5.56 10.70
CA ARG A 126 14.14 4.71 9.99
C ARG A 126 13.60 4.19 8.65
N LEU A 127 12.33 3.77 8.60
CA LEU A 127 11.71 3.32 7.36
C LEU A 127 11.51 4.47 6.36
N ILE A 128 11.07 5.64 6.82
CA ILE A 128 10.89 6.82 5.96
C ILE A 128 12.25 7.28 5.40
N ASP A 129 13.29 7.35 6.23
CA ASP A 129 14.68 7.65 5.84
C ASP A 129 15.17 6.66 4.78
N TRP A 130 14.85 5.38 4.95
CA TRP A 130 15.25 4.34 4.02
C TRP A 130 14.57 4.46 2.64
N LEU A 131 13.34 4.97 2.61
CA LEU A 131 12.59 5.23 1.38
C LEU A 131 12.98 6.55 0.71
N LYS A 132 13.50 7.53 1.46
CA LYS A 132 13.90 8.85 0.97
C LYS A 132 14.75 8.82 -0.32
N PRO A 133 15.86 8.05 -0.43
CA PRO A 133 16.68 8.04 -1.64
C PRO A 133 15.97 7.48 -2.87
N THR A 134 14.86 6.76 -2.70
CA THR A 134 14.11 6.18 -3.82
C THR A 134 13.23 7.20 -4.54
N GLY A 135 12.96 8.36 -3.92
CA GLY A 135 12.03 9.37 -4.42
C GLY A 135 10.56 8.90 -4.45
N ARG A 136 10.25 7.67 -4.03
CA ARG A 136 8.89 7.13 -4.04
C ARG A 136 8.00 7.87 -3.03
N PRO A 137 6.75 8.16 -3.38
CA PRO A 137 5.84 8.82 -2.46
C PRO A 137 5.42 7.88 -1.33
N VAL A 138 5.26 8.45 -0.13
CA VAL A 138 4.77 7.74 1.06
C VAL A 138 3.47 8.40 1.54
N HIS A 139 2.47 7.59 1.84
CA HIS A 139 1.21 8.06 2.37
C HIS A 139 0.91 7.40 3.71
N VAL A 140 0.90 8.20 4.77
CA VAL A 140 0.71 7.75 6.14
C VAL A 140 -0.78 7.64 6.45
N LEU A 141 -1.23 6.44 6.82
CA LEU A 141 -2.54 6.25 7.43
C LEU A 141 -2.38 6.22 8.95
N LEU A 142 -2.84 7.27 9.60
CA LEU A 142 -2.96 7.36 11.06
C LEU A 142 -4.16 6.52 11.51
N SER A 143 -3.91 5.23 11.68
CA SER A 143 -4.88 4.20 11.99
C SER A 143 -5.42 4.35 13.42
N LYS A 144 -6.56 3.69 13.69
CA LYS A 144 -7.23 3.71 15.00
C LYS A 144 -7.52 5.14 15.48
N SER A 145 -7.74 6.07 14.55
CA SER A 145 -8.04 7.47 14.88
C SER A 145 -9.32 7.60 15.72
N ASP A 146 -10.22 6.60 15.67
CA ASP A 146 -11.40 6.48 16.53
C ASP A 146 -11.10 6.28 18.02
N LYS A 147 -9.84 6.02 18.38
CA LYS A 147 -9.38 5.91 19.78
C LYS A 147 -8.93 7.25 20.36
N LEU A 148 -8.94 8.31 19.56
CA LEU A 148 -8.61 9.67 19.98
C LEU A 148 -9.87 10.53 19.93
N SER A 149 -9.89 11.60 20.73
CA SER A 149 -10.89 12.66 20.55
C SER A 149 -10.68 13.34 19.18
N ARG A 150 -11.73 13.97 18.63
CA ARG A 150 -11.62 14.69 17.35
C ARG A 150 -10.53 15.77 17.37
N GLN A 151 -10.40 16.49 18.48
CA GLN A 151 -9.38 17.53 18.66
C GLN A 151 -7.97 16.92 18.69
N THR A 152 -7.77 15.86 19.49
CA THR A 152 -6.49 15.16 19.59
C THR A 152 -6.08 14.53 18.26
N ALA A 153 -7.01 13.89 17.55
CA ALA A 153 -6.75 13.31 16.22
C ALA A 153 -6.32 14.39 15.21
N SER A 154 -7.02 15.53 15.20
CA SER A 154 -6.70 16.65 14.31
C SER A 154 -5.34 17.28 14.64
N ALA A 155 -5.02 17.44 15.92
CA ALA A 155 -3.71 17.92 16.36
C ALA A 155 -2.59 16.94 15.99
N THR A 156 -2.84 15.64 16.15
CA THR A 156 -1.90 14.57 15.77
C THR A 156 -1.61 14.61 14.27
N LEU A 157 -2.65 14.70 13.43
CA LEU A 157 -2.48 14.82 11.98
C LEU A 157 -1.60 16.02 11.61
N ARG A 158 -1.92 17.21 12.14
CA ARG A 158 -1.14 18.43 11.86
C ARG A 158 0.33 18.30 12.29
N SER A 159 0.58 17.69 13.45
CA SER A 159 1.94 17.45 13.95
C SER A 159 2.71 16.52 13.01
N VAL A 160 2.09 15.41 12.59
CA VAL A 160 2.70 14.46 11.65
C VAL A 160 2.96 15.11 10.29
N GLU A 161 2.00 15.85 9.74
CA GLU A 161 2.20 16.56 8.47
C GLU A 161 3.30 17.61 8.54
N ALA A 162 3.41 18.35 9.66
CA ALA A 162 4.46 19.33 9.86
C ALA A 162 5.85 18.68 9.95
N ALA A 163 5.94 17.53 10.62
CA ALA A 163 7.19 16.77 10.71
C ALA A 163 7.62 16.21 9.34
N LEU A 164 6.68 15.68 8.55
CA LEU A 164 6.96 15.13 7.21
C LEU A 164 7.35 16.23 6.21
N ARG A 165 6.69 17.40 6.26
CA ARG A 165 6.94 18.51 5.31
C ARG A 165 8.36 19.06 5.31
N ARG A 166 9.12 18.88 6.39
CA ARG A 166 10.48 19.42 6.52
C ARG A 166 11.45 18.75 5.54
N ASP A 167 11.51 17.42 5.58
CA ASP A 167 12.54 16.64 4.88
C ASP A 167 11.99 15.63 3.87
N TYR A 168 10.66 15.52 3.76
CA TYR A 168 9.98 14.48 2.99
C TYR A 168 8.81 15.04 2.16
N ALA A 169 9.13 15.85 1.14
CA ALA A 169 8.14 16.53 0.31
C ALA A 169 7.15 15.58 -0.41
N SER A 170 7.54 14.33 -0.68
CA SER A 170 6.68 13.31 -1.28
C SER A 170 5.82 12.54 -0.27
N CYS A 171 5.90 12.90 1.02
CA CYS A 171 5.11 12.30 2.09
C CYS A 171 3.81 13.06 2.35
N SER A 172 2.73 12.34 2.60
CA SER A 172 1.44 12.88 3.03
C SER A 172 0.83 12.03 4.13
N ALA A 173 -0.17 12.54 4.84
CA ALA A 173 -0.83 11.81 5.92
C ALA A 173 -2.35 12.02 5.89
N GLN A 174 -3.10 11.08 6.47
CA GLN A 174 -4.52 11.25 6.77
C GLN A 174 -4.93 10.47 8.02
N LEU A 175 -6.06 10.85 8.62
CA LEU A 175 -6.72 10.03 9.63
C LEU A 175 -7.38 8.81 9.00
N PHE A 176 -7.33 7.68 9.72
CA PHE A 176 -7.90 6.43 9.25
C PHE A 176 -8.49 5.59 10.37
N SER A 177 -9.69 5.03 10.14
CA SER A 177 -10.29 4.05 11.03
C SER A 177 -11.07 3.00 10.23
N SER A 178 -10.62 1.75 10.28
CA SER A 178 -11.37 0.63 9.72
C SER A 178 -12.70 0.41 10.43
N THR A 179 -12.74 0.63 11.76
CA THR A 179 -13.92 0.38 12.60
C THR A 179 -15.00 1.45 12.42
N ARG A 180 -14.61 2.72 12.33
CA ARG A 180 -15.51 3.85 12.11
C ARG A 180 -15.61 4.31 10.66
N LYS A 181 -14.98 3.58 9.74
CA LYS A 181 -14.94 3.87 8.29
C LYS A 181 -14.45 5.29 7.96
N ILE A 182 -13.50 5.81 8.74
CA ILE A 182 -12.92 7.13 8.53
C ILE A 182 -11.78 7.02 7.51
N GLY A 183 -11.78 7.92 6.51
CA GLY A 183 -10.66 8.06 5.57
C GLY A 183 -10.53 6.97 4.50
N ILE A 184 -11.40 5.96 4.48
CA ILE A 184 -11.32 4.82 3.53
C ILE A 184 -11.39 5.31 2.08
N ALA A 185 -12.34 6.19 1.75
CA ALA A 185 -12.52 6.68 0.38
C ALA A 185 -11.30 7.48 -0.11
N GLN A 186 -10.72 8.31 0.77
CA GLN A 186 -9.51 9.09 0.48
C GLN A 186 -8.30 8.17 0.25
N ALA A 187 -8.11 7.19 1.14
CA ALA A 187 -7.01 6.24 1.03
C ALA A 187 -7.14 5.38 -0.25
N ALA A 188 -8.35 4.91 -0.58
CA ALA A 188 -8.61 4.18 -1.81
C ALA A 188 -8.39 5.02 -3.06
N ALA A 189 -8.73 6.32 -3.03
CA ALA A 189 -8.44 7.23 -4.14
C ALA A 189 -6.93 7.40 -4.36
N LYS A 190 -6.16 7.60 -3.28
CA LYS A 190 -4.70 7.70 -3.35
C LYS A 190 -4.05 6.42 -3.89
N VAL A 191 -4.54 5.25 -3.45
CA VAL A 191 -4.05 3.95 -3.96
C VAL A 191 -4.38 3.78 -5.44
N ARG A 192 -5.59 4.14 -5.89
CA ARG A 192 -5.96 4.07 -7.32
C ARG A 192 -5.10 4.99 -8.19
N GLU A 193 -4.85 6.20 -7.72
CA GLU A 193 -3.96 7.16 -8.39
C GLU A 193 -2.58 6.54 -8.63
N TRP A 194 -1.97 5.93 -7.62
CA TRP A 194 -0.66 5.28 -7.76
C TRP A 194 -0.69 4.00 -8.61
N LEU A 195 -1.81 3.27 -8.61
CA LEU A 195 -1.99 2.12 -9.50
C LEU A 195 -2.27 2.51 -10.96
N GLY A 196 -2.43 3.81 -11.25
CA GLY A 196 -2.80 4.28 -12.59
C GLY A 196 -4.19 3.79 -13.01
N ASP A 197 -5.09 3.55 -12.05
CA ASP A 197 -6.47 3.17 -12.30
C ASP A 197 -7.31 4.39 -12.70
N ASP A 198 -6.98 4.95 -13.87
CA ASP A 198 -7.82 5.92 -14.54
C ASP A 198 -9.03 5.19 -15.14
N GLN A 199 -10.11 5.12 -14.37
CA GLN A 199 -11.45 4.73 -14.85
C GLN A 199 -12.00 5.68 -15.95
N ASN A 200 -11.14 6.50 -16.57
CA ASN A 200 -11.47 7.44 -17.64
C ASN A 200 -10.82 7.09 -18.99
N LYS A 201 -10.15 5.93 -19.13
CA LYS A 201 -9.72 5.41 -20.45
C LYS A 201 -10.83 4.53 -21.05
N ASN A 202 -11.75 5.22 -21.72
CA ASN A 202 -12.80 4.75 -22.63
C ASN A 202 -12.52 3.39 -23.32
N PRO A 203 -13.37 2.35 -23.17
CA PRO A 203 -13.26 1.15 -23.97
C PRO A 203 -13.92 1.40 -25.34
N ARG A 204 -13.16 1.94 -26.29
CA ARG A 204 -13.52 1.89 -27.71
C ARG A 204 -12.36 1.35 -28.52
N LEU A 205 -12.11 0.04 -28.40
CA LEU A 205 -11.51 -0.70 -29.49
C LEU A 205 -12.57 -0.85 -30.57
N LYS A 206 -12.39 -0.06 -31.63
CA LYS A 206 -13.16 -0.09 -32.87
C LYS A 206 -13.21 -1.53 -33.40
N GLY A 207 -14.41 -2.02 -33.65
CA GLY A 207 -14.60 -3.16 -34.53
C GLY A 207 -13.96 -2.88 -35.89
N SER A 208 -13.09 -3.78 -36.31
CA SER A 208 -12.63 -3.90 -37.69
C SER A 208 -13.82 -4.21 -38.59
N LYS A 209 -14.38 -3.18 -39.23
CA LYS A 209 -15.10 -3.37 -40.50
C LYS A 209 -14.11 -3.09 -41.62
N THR A 210 -13.56 -4.16 -42.17
CA THR A 210 -12.96 -4.22 -43.51
C THR A 210 -14.04 -3.88 -44.53
N GLY A 211 -14.16 -2.59 -44.87
CA GLY A 211 -14.86 -2.15 -46.06
C GLY A 211 -13.93 -2.26 -47.26
N GLY A 212 -14.01 -3.36 -48.00
CA GLY A 212 -13.35 -3.51 -49.29
C GLY A 212 -13.93 -2.51 -50.28
N LYS A 213 -13.07 -1.68 -50.88
CA LYS A 213 -13.38 -0.84 -52.03
C LYS A 213 -12.86 -1.53 -53.30
N SER A 214 -13.79 -1.71 -54.23
CA SER A 214 -13.66 -1.50 -55.68
C SER A 214 -12.73 -2.41 -56.49
N LEU A 215 -13.35 -3.19 -57.38
CA LEU A 215 -12.84 -3.49 -58.72
C LEU A 215 -14.02 -3.33 -59.68
N ASN A 216 -14.09 -2.17 -60.35
CA ASN A 216 -14.64 -2.07 -61.69
C ASN A 216 -13.50 -1.53 -62.57
N LYS A 217 -13.03 -2.36 -63.49
CA LYS A 217 -12.36 -1.98 -64.72
C LYS A 217 -12.93 -2.87 -65.80
N ASP A 218 -13.44 -2.19 -66.82
CA ASP A 218 -13.76 -2.62 -68.19
C ASP A 218 -14.85 -3.68 -68.39
#